data_AF-A0A9N9BLD1-F1
#
_entry.id   AF-A0A9N9BLD1-F1
#
_cell.length_a   1.000
_cell.length_b   1.000
_cell.length_c   1.000
_cell.angle_alpha   90.00
_cell.angle_beta   90.00
_cell.angle_gamma   90.00
#
_symmetry.space_group_name_H-M   'P 1'
#
loop_
_entity.id
_entity.type
_entity.pdbx_description
1 polymer ?
#
loop_
_entity_poly.entity_id
_entity_poly.type
_entity_poly.pdbx_seq_one_letter_code
_entity_poly.pdbx_strand_id
1 'polypeptide(L)'
;MRGQAFIVFKEIQSATAAMRALQGFMFYSKPMQIDYAKGKSDVIAKMDGTWKKPGLSTVQRGPLTATSASMAAPASMTRKDEEIIQRPNGGRGQEESPEPEQMEEDEGPEPTLSKDEHEPINRILYIQNLPSDVTDEMLSCLFQQYPGFKEVRLVPGRTDIAFVEYEAGHQAAVAKDVLNGFKLTVDKEMKVTFARRG
;
A
#
# COMPACT_ATOMS: atom_id res chain seq x y z
N MET A 1 2.97 22.68 -14.49
CA MET A 1 1.68 22.77 -13.78
C MET A 1 1.97 22.62 -12.29
N ARG A 2 1.78 23.67 -11.48
CA ARG A 2 1.93 23.60 -10.01
C ARG A 2 0.56 23.86 -9.39
N GLY A 3 0.18 23.10 -8.36
CA GLY A 3 -1.12 23.21 -7.70
C GLY A 3 -2.28 22.40 -8.30
N GLN A 4 -1.98 21.40 -9.14
CA GLN A 4 -2.98 20.44 -9.66
C GLN A 4 -2.46 19.02 -9.44
N ALA A 5 -3.38 18.09 -9.18
CA ALA A 5 -3.09 16.67 -8.99
C ALA A 5 -4.17 15.81 -9.68
N PHE A 6 -3.81 14.58 -10.07
CA PHE A 6 -4.74 13.60 -10.60
C PHE A 6 -4.80 12.41 -9.64
N ILE A 7 -6.00 12.09 -9.16
CA ILE A 7 -6.27 10.95 -8.27
C ILE A 7 -7.08 9.93 -9.06
N VAL A 8 -6.65 8.67 -9.05
CA VAL A 8 -7.29 7.59 -9.80
C VAL A 8 -7.94 6.64 -8.82
N PHE A 9 -9.26 6.49 -8.91
CA PHE A 9 -10.03 5.49 -8.17
C PHE A 9 -10.28 4.27 -9.05
N LYS A 10 -10.38 3.09 -8.43
CA LYS A 10 -10.80 1.86 -9.12
C LYS A 10 -12.24 1.96 -9.63
N GLU A 11 -13.11 2.60 -8.86
CA GLU A 11 -14.54 2.73 -9.15
C GLU A 11 -14.99 4.19 -9.27
N ILE A 12 -15.91 4.45 -10.19
CA ILE A 12 -16.48 5.80 -10.44
C ILE A 12 -17.28 6.31 -9.23
N GLN A 13 -17.96 5.40 -8.52
CA GLN A 13 -18.75 5.76 -7.35
C GLN A 13 -17.87 6.32 -6.22
N SER A 14 -16.70 5.71 -5.98
CA SER A 14 -15.72 6.21 -5.01
C SER A 14 -15.19 7.60 -5.38
N ALA A 15 -14.91 7.84 -6.66
CA ALA A 15 -14.50 9.16 -7.14
C ALA A 15 -15.60 10.22 -6.93
N THR A 16 -16.86 9.85 -7.19
CA THR A 16 -18.02 10.73 -6.98
C THR A 16 -18.21 11.07 -5.50
N ALA A 17 -18.06 10.07 -4.63
CA ALA A 17 -18.16 10.25 -3.18
C ALA A 17 -17.07 11.20 -2.66
N ALA A 18 -15.82 11.00 -3.07
CA ALA A 18 -14.70 11.85 -2.70
C ALA A 18 -14.88 13.30 -3.18
N MET A 19 -15.29 13.50 -4.43
CA MET A 19 -15.59 14.83 -4.97
C MET A 19 -16.64 15.55 -4.12
N ARG A 20 -17.78 14.90 -3.83
CA ARG A 20 -18.84 15.52 -3.02
C ARG A 20 -18.42 15.82 -1.60
N ALA A 21 -17.63 14.94 -0.98
CA ALA A 21 -17.22 15.08 0.41
C ALA A 21 -16.12 16.13 0.61
N LEU A 22 -15.22 16.30 -0.36
CA LEU A 22 -14.02 17.11 -0.22
C LEU A 22 -14.02 18.38 -1.08
N GLN A 23 -15.09 18.65 -1.83
CA GLN A 23 -15.21 19.89 -2.60
C GLN A 23 -15.17 21.11 -1.67
N GLY A 24 -14.28 22.05 -1.96
CA GLY A 24 -14.11 23.27 -1.15
C GLY A 24 -13.42 23.04 0.19
N PHE A 25 -12.96 21.82 0.49
CA PHE A 25 -12.23 21.53 1.72
C PHE A 25 -10.99 22.42 1.84
N MET A 26 -10.77 23.02 3.00
CA MET A 26 -9.67 23.95 3.24
C MET A 26 -8.37 23.16 3.40
N PHE A 27 -7.49 23.23 2.41
CA PHE A 27 -6.21 22.54 2.39
C PHE A 27 -5.07 23.56 2.25
N TYR A 28 -4.19 23.62 3.26
CA TYR A 28 -3.15 24.66 3.38
C TYR A 28 -3.68 26.07 3.07
N SER A 29 -4.73 26.45 3.80
CA SER A 29 -5.41 27.75 3.71
C SER A 29 -6.00 28.12 2.35
N LYS A 30 -6.18 27.14 1.44
CA LYS A 30 -6.87 27.31 0.16
C LYS A 30 -8.01 26.29 0.01
N PRO A 31 -9.20 26.70 -0.46
CA PRO A 31 -10.27 25.75 -0.76
C PRO A 31 -9.85 24.86 -1.94
N MET A 32 -9.92 23.54 -1.75
CA MET A 32 -9.64 22.56 -2.79
C MET A 32 -10.79 22.51 -3.81
N GLN A 33 -10.45 22.43 -5.09
CA GLN A 33 -11.43 22.19 -6.17
C GLN A 33 -11.16 20.84 -6.83
N ILE A 34 -12.21 20.04 -6.96
CA ILE A 34 -12.16 18.69 -7.52
C ILE A 34 -13.11 18.64 -8.71
N ASP A 35 -12.58 18.26 -9.86
CA ASP A 35 -13.32 18.06 -11.11
C ASP A 35 -12.96 16.70 -11.71
N TYR A 36 -13.86 16.14 -12.53
CA TYR A 36 -13.54 14.95 -13.29
C TYR A 36 -12.48 15.24 -14.35
N ALA A 37 -11.58 14.28 -14.57
CA ALA A 37 -10.63 14.35 -15.66
C ALA A 37 -11.35 14.32 -17.02
N LYS A 38 -10.80 15.06 -17.99
CA LYS A 38 -11.35 15.14 -19.36
C LYS A 38 -11.26 13.81 -20.14
N GLY A 39 -10.43 12.89 -19.68
CA GLY A 39 -10.23 11.59 -20.29
C GLY A 39 -9.85 10.54 -19.24
N LYS A 40 -9.89 9.27 -19.64
CA LYS A 40 -9.46 8.16 -18.76
C LYS A 40 -7.96 8.28 -18.48
N SER A 41 -7.54 7.93 -17.25
CA SER A 41 -6.12 7.83 -16.94
C SER A 41 -5.51 6.60 -17.61
N ASP A 42 -4.22 6.68 -17.90
CA ASP A 42 -3.44 5.61 -18.51
C ASP A 42 -3.52 4.30 -17.72
N VAL A 43 -3.60 4.40 -16.39
CA VAL A 43 -3.68 3.25 -15.49
C VAL A 43 -5.02 2.53 -15.65
N ILE A 44 -6.13 3.28 -15.68
CA ILE A 44 -7.47 2.71 -15.91
C ILE A 44 -7.58 2.15 -17.32
N ALA A 45 -7.04 2.86 -18.32
CA ALA A 45 -7.05 2.39 -19.70
C ALA A 45 -6.24 1.08 -19.87
N LYS A 46 -5.12 0.91 -19.15
CA LYS A 46 -4.35 -0.34 -19.14
C LYS A 46 -5.13 -1.47 -18.47
N MET A 47 -5.81 -1.18 -17.37
CA MET A 47 -6.64 -2.16 -16.65
C MET A 47 -7.85 -2.62 -17.46
N ASP A 48 -8.52 -1.69 -18.15
CA ASP A 48 -9.65 -1.97 -19.04
C ASP A 48 -9.21 -2.59 -20.40
N GLY A 49 -7.91 -2.69 -20.67
CA GLY A 49 -7.38 -3.14 -21.96
C GLY A 49 -7.61 -2.15 -23.12
N THR A 50 -8.03 -0.92 -22.82
CA THR A 50 -8.32 0.14 -23.81
C THR A 50 -7.13 1.08 -24.05
N TRP A 51 -5.98 0.83 -23.40
CA TRP A 51 -4.76 1.63 -23.53
C TRP A 51 -4.19 1.59 -24.94
N LYS A 52 -4.02 2.78 -25.53
CA LYS A 52 -3.32 2.97 -26.81
C LYS A 52 -2.01 3.69 -26.53
N LYS A 53 -0.89 3.18 -27.07
CA LYS A 53 0.42 3.82 -26.92
C LYS A 53 0.39 5.19 -27.61
N PRO A 54 0.73 6.30 -26.92
CA PRO A 54 0.89 7.59 -27.59
C PRO A 54 2.11 7.52 -28.51
N GLY A 55 1.90 7.60 -29.83
CA GLY A 55 2.99 7.66 -30.82
C GLY A 55 2.93 6.72 -32.02
N LEU A 56 1.97 5.80 -32.12
CA LEU A 56 1.70 5.09 -33.39
C LEU A 56 0.38 5.56 -33.99
N SER A 57 0.48 6.54 -34.88
CA SER A 57 -0.51 6.78 -35.92
C SER A 57 -0.58 5.55 -36.82
N THR A 58 -1.40 4.57 -36.47
CA THR A 58 -1.81 3.54 -37.43
C THR A 58 -2.73 4.21 -38.45
N VAL A 59 -2.13 4.42 -39.62
CA VAL A 59 -2.72 4.84 -40.88
C VAL A 59 -4.06 4.15 -41.12
N GLN A 60 -5.01 4.95 -41.58
CA GLN A 60 -6.31 4.55 -42.09
C GLN A 60 -6.25 3.31 -42.99
N ARG A 61 -7.20 2.39 -42.77
CA ARG A 61 -7.93 1.77 -43.88
C ARG A 61 -9.30 1.28 -43.39
N GLY A 62 -10.33 2.09 -43.66
CA GLY A 62 -11.66 1.53 -43.96
C GLY A 62 -11.63 0.93 -45.38
N PRO A 63 -12.63 0.11 -45.79
CA PRO A 63 -14.01 0.58 -45.83
C PRO A 63 -15.12 -0.41 -45.42
N LEU A 64 -16.21 0.18 -44.90
CA LEU A 64 -17.63 -0.04 -45.20
C LEU A 64 -18.12 -1.47 -45.52
N THR A 65 -18.94 -2.03 -44.63
CA THR A 65 -20.30 -2.52 -44.98
C THR A 65 -21.18 -2.54 -43.73
N ALA A 66 -22.24 -1.76 -43.75
CA ALA A 66 -23.37 -1.83 -42.83
C ALA A 66 -24.37 -2.88 -43.34
N THR A 67 -24.88 -3.73 -42.45
CA THR A 67 -26.17 -4.45 -42.52
C THR A 67 -26.27 -5.25 -41.21
N SER A 68 -27.01 -4.75 -40.22
CA SER A 68 -28.44 -4.99 -39.97
C SER A 68 -28.72 -6.26 -39.15
N ALA A 69 -29.34 -6.00 -38.01
CA ALA A 69 -30.38 -6.82 -37.38
C ALA A 69 -30.00 -8.11 -36.62
N SER A 70 -30.56 -8.13 -35.40
CA SER A 70 -31.36 -9.22 -34.86
C SER A 70 -30.72 -10.19 -33.85
N MET A 71 -31.11 -9.96 -32.59
CA MET A 71 -31.82 -10.93 -31.74
C MET A 71 -31.07 -12.10 -31.08
N ALA A 72 -31.46 -12.31 -29.82
CA ALA A 72 -31.60 -13.58 -29.10
C ALA A 72 -30.45 -14.06 -28.19
N ALA A 73 -30.59 -13.76 -26.88
CA ALA A 73 -30.72 -14.81 -25.86
C ALA A 73 -32.24 -15.04 -25.65
N PRO A 74 -32.77 -16.16 -25.11
CA PRO A 74 -32.17 -17.08 -24.11
C PRO A 74 -32.55 -18.59 -24.29
N ALA A 75 -32.36 -19.38 -23.21
CA ALA A 75 -32.87 -20.75 -22.94
C ALA A 75 -32.00 -21.90 -23.50
N SER A 76 -31.85 -23.07 -22.89
CA SER A 76 -32.20 -23.65 -21.57
C SER A 76 -31.70 -25.11 -21.57
N MET A 77 -31.30 -25.62 -20.40
CA MET A 77 -31.49 -27.01 -19.91
C MET A 77 -31.19 -28.23 -20.82
N THR A 78 -30.27 -29.10 -20.36
CA THR A 78 -30.49 -30.51 -19.93
C THR A 78 -29.10 -31.10 -19.60
N ARG A 79 -28.79 -31.57 -18.38
CA ARG A 79 -29.18 -32.87 -17.75
C ARG A 79 -28.81 -34.03 -18.69
N LYS A 80 -28.04 -35.07 -18.33
CA LYS A 80 -27.79 -35.67 -17.01
C LYS A 80 -26.91 -36.94 -17.21
N ASP A 81 -26.40 -37.46 -16.08
CA ASP A 81 -26.12 -38.89 -15.78
C ASP A 81 -24.79 -39.51 -16.30
N GLU A 82 -24.00 -40.33 -15.59
CA GLU A 82 -24.02 -40.97 -14.23
C GLU A 82 -22.72 -41.84 -14.17
N GLU A 83 -21.85 -41.69 -13.16
CA GLU A 83 -21.50 -42.71 -12.11
C GLU A 83 -20.50 -43.81 -12.59
N ILE A 84 -19.60 -44.40 -11.77
CA ILE A 84 -19.86 -45.39 -10.72
C ILE A 84 -18.67 -45.48 -9.73
N ILE A 85 -19.04 -45.75 -8.47
CA ILE A 85 -18.29 -45.92 -7.22
C ILE A 85 -17.95 -47.40 -6.95
N GLN A 86 -16.80 -47.71 -6.31
CA GLN A 86 -16.57 -48.70 -5.19
C GLN A 86 -15.05 -49.07 -5.06
N ARG A 87 -14.32 -48.74 -3.96
CA ARG A 87 -14.12 -49.42 -2.63
C ARG A 87 -13.35 -50.78 -2.70
N PRO A 88 -12.66 -51.33 -1.65
CA PRO A 88 -12.36 -50.85 -0.26
C PRO A 88 -10.96 -51.24 0.37
N ASN A 89 -10.73 -50.76 1.63
CA ASN A 89 -10.09 -51.38 2.83
C ASN A 89 -8.56 -51.56 3.06
N GLY A 90 -8.06 -51.11 4.25
CA GLY A 90 -7.20 -51.92 5.14
C GLY A 90 -5.99 -51.29 5.89
N GLY A 91 -6.15 -50.96 7.20
CA GLY A 91 -5.16 -51.02 8.32
C GLY A 91 -3.95 -50.05 8.36
N ARG A 92 -3.14 -49.87 9.42
CA ARG A 92 -3.13 -50.05 10.90
C ARG A 92 -1.69 -49.65 11.38
N GLY A 93 -1.52 -48.96 12.51
CA GLY A 93 -0.24 -48.79 13.27
C GLY A 93 0.50 -47.44 13.06
N GLN A 94 0.74 -46.61 14.10
CA GLN A 94 1.86 -46.61 15.10
C GLN A 94 3.21 -46.17 14.48
N GLU A 95 4.15 -45.45 15.09
CA GLU A 95 4.36 -44.58 16.27
C GLU A 95 5.86 -44.18 16.17
N GLU A 96 6.29 -43.09 16.84
CA GLU A 96 7.70 -42.74 17.18
C GLU A 96 8.65 -42.11 16.12
N SER A 97 9.03 -40.84 16.39
CA SER A 97 10.40 -40.27 16.65
C SER A 97 11.56 -40.54 15.65
N PRO A 98 12.61 -39.69 15.54
CA PRO A 98 13.14 -38.78 16.59
C PRO A 98 13.69 -37.40 16.13
N GLU A 99 13.98 -36.55 17.13
CA GLU A 99 14.95 -35.44 17.08
C GLU A 99 16.38 -35.94 16.78
N PRO A 100 17.27 -35.05 16.33
CA PRO A 100 18.50 -34.90 17.12
C PRO A 100 18.95 -33.44 17.31
N GLU A 101 19.58 -33.23 18.46
CA GLU A 101 20.30 -32.05 18.92
C GLU A 101 21.62 -31.80 18.14
N GLN A 102 21.97 -30.50 18.04
CA GLN A 102 23.31 -29.87 18.09
C GLN A 102 24.45 -30.35 17.16
N MET A 103 25.11 -29.41 16.46
CA MET A 103 26.58 -29.24 16.37
C MET A 103 26.97 -28.06 15.46
N GLU A 104 28.22 -27.60 15.63
CA GLU A 104 28.78 -26.26 15.43
C GLU A 104 29.47 -26.00 14.06
N GLU A 105 29.72 -24.71 13.78
CA GLU A 105 30.79 -24.05 12.98
C GLU A 105 31.14 -24.46 11.52
N ASP A 106 31.07 -23.48 10.60
CA ASP A 106 32.02 -23.35 9.47
C ASP A 106 32.17 -21.88 9.02
N GLU A 107 33.41 -21.42 8.90
CA GLU A 107 33.84 -20.05 8.56
C GLU A 107 33.65 -19.71 7.07
N GLY A 108 33.22 -18.47 6.78
CA GLY A 108 33.34 -17.86 5.45
C GLY A 108 33.09 -16.34 5.50
N PRO A 109 33.90 -15.50 4.81
CA PRO A 109 34.22 -14.14 5.24
C PRO A 109 33.17 -13.06 4.89
N GLU A 110 33.17 -11.99 5.69
CA GLU A 110 32.31 -10.80 5.65
C GLU A 110 32.13 -10.14 4.26
N PRO A 111 30.97 -9.50 4.04
CA PRO A 111 30.92 -8.13 3.58
C PRO A 111 30.62 -7.22 4.79
N THR A 112 31.57 -6.35 5.06
CA THR A 112 31.50 -5.24 6.02
C THR A 112 30.14 -4.53 6.00
N LEU A 113 29.29 -4.79 6.99
CA LEU A 113 28.11 -4.00 7.29
C LEU A 113 28.32 -3.38 8.67
N SER A 114 28.88 -2.18 8.62
CA SER A 114 28.73 -1.07 9.56
C SER A 114 28.17 -1.44 10.94
N LYS A 115 29.03 -1.32 11.96
CA LYS A 115 28.63 -1.00 13.33
C LYS A 115 27.50 0.03 13.32
N ASP A 116 26.30 -0.35 13.71
CA ASP A 116 25.41 0.47 14.51
C ASP A 116 24.31 -0.41 15.10
N GLU A 117 24.44 -0.63 16.41
CA GLU A 117 23.38 -0.84 17.38
C GLU A 117 22.25 -1.80 16.97
N HIS A 118 22.33 -3.04 17.47
CA HIS A 118 21.14 -3.86 17.76
C HIS A 118 20.30 -3.10 18.83
N GLU A 119 19.66 -2.00 18.42
CA GLU A 119 18.61 -1.39 19.20
C GLU A 119 17.53 -2.46 19.37
N PRO A 120 17.18 -2.84 20.62
CA PRO A 120 16.12 -3.80 20.84
C PRO A 120 14.88 -3.25 20.15
N ILE A 121 14.29 -4.06 19.26
CA ILE A 121 13.15 -3.67 18.43
C ILE A 121 12.05 -3.13 19.34
N ASN A 122 11.99 -1.80 19.45
CA ASN A 122 11.05 -1.12 20.32
C ASN A 122 9.80 -0.80 19.52
N ARG A 123 8.65 -0.97 20.15
CA ARG A 123 7.37 -0.59 19.56
C ARG A 123 7.17 0.92 19.49
N ILE A 124 8.05 1.69 20.12
CA ILE A 124 8.01 3.15 20.11
C ILE A 124 9.12 3.67 19.22
N LEU A 125 8.76 4.52 18.27
CA LEU A 125 9.68 5.26 17.41
C LEU A 125 9.89 6.66 17.97
N TYR A 126 11.13 7.11 17.88
CA TYR A 126 11.55 8.47 18.17
C TYR A 126 11.83 9.20 16.86
N ILE A 127 11.11 10.30 16.66
CA ILE A 127 11.19 11.12 15.45
C ILE A 127 11.88 12.44 15.80
N GLN A 128 12.80 12.84 14.93
CA GLN A 128 13.58 14.06 15.05
C GLN A 128 13.55 14.86 13.74
N ASN A 129 14.01 16.11 13.83
CA ASN A 129 14.12 17.04 12.72
C ASN A 129 12.76 17.39 12.08
N LEU A 130 11.71 17.46 12.90
CA LEU A 130 10.40 17.89 12.44
C LEU A 130 10.37 19.42 12.18
N PRO A 131 9.74 19.87 11.09
CA PRO A 131 9.36 21.28 10.92
C PRO A 131 8.40 21.78 12.01
N SER A 132 8.42 23.08 12.31
CA SER A 132 7.51 23.71 13.28
C SER A 132 6.03 23.59 12.92
N ASP A 133 5.75 23.42 11.63
CA ASP A 133 4.40 23.39 11.07
C ASP A 133 3.80 21.98 11.11
N VAL A 134 4.55 20.99 11.62
CA VAL A 134 4.09 19.61 11.76
C VAL A 134 3.15 19.47 12.95
N THR A 135 1.95 18.98 12.69
CA THR A 135 0.94 18.65 13.70
C THR A 135 0.88 17.15 13.97
N ASP A 136 0.28 16.79 15.10
CA ASP A 136 -0.02 15.41 15.50
C ASP A 136 -0.93 14.72 14.47
N GLU A 137 -1.91 15.42 13.92
CA GLU A 137 -2.79 14.89 12.88
C GLU A 137 -2.02 14.52 11.60
N MET A 138 -1.07 15.36 11.18
CA MET A 138 -0.26 15.09 9.97
C MET A 138 0.66 13.88 10.18
N LEU A 139 1.28 13.77 11.35
CA LEU A 139 2.07 12.58 11.70
C LEU A 139 1.18 11.33 11.82
N SER A 140 0.00 11.45 12.42
CA SER A 140 -0.95 10.34 12.53
C SER A 140 -1.34 9.84 11.14
N CYS A 141 -1.64 10.74 10.20
CA CYS A 141 -1.99 10.38 8.82
C CYS A 141 -0.84 9.70 8.06
N LEU A 142 0.41 10.04 8.39
CA LEU A 142 1.59 9.42 7.80
C LEU A 142 1.86 8.02 8.39
N PHE A 143 1.81 7.88 9.72
CA PHE A 143 2.18 6.65 10.42
C PHE A 143 1.05 5.61 10.46
N GLN A 144 -0.21 6.01 10.37
CA GLN A 144 -1.35 5.08 10.29
C GLN A 144 -1.39 4.22 9.02
N GLN A 145 -0.57 4.57 8.01
CA GLN A 145 -0.45 3.80 6.76
C GLN A 145 0.23 2.44 6.99
N TYR A 146 0.93 2.29 8.12
CA TYR A 146 1.60 1.07 8.52
C TYR A 146 0.77 0.35 9.59
N PRO A 147 0.67 -0.99 9.52
CA PRO A 147 -0.17 -1.76 10.44
C PRO A 147 0.29 -1.60 11.90
N GLY A 148 -0.66 -1.61 12.82
CA GLY A 148 -0.40 -1.58 14.26
C GLY A 148 -0.10 -0.19 14.83
N PHE A 149 -0.33 0.89 14.10
CA PHE A 149 -0.25 2.26 14.63
C PHE A 149 -1.21 2.45 15.82
N LYS A 150 -0.73 3.07 16.90
CA LYS A 150 -1.54 3.39 18.09
C LYS A 150 -1.73 4.89 18.27
N GLU A 151 -0.64 5.61 18.56
CA GLU A 151 -0.71 7.03 18.86
C GLU A 151 0.56 7.79 18.47
N VAL A 152 0.41 9.10 18.27
CA VAL A 152 1.51 10.05 18.17
C VAL A 152 1.51 10.93 19.41
N ARG A 153 2.68 11.13 20.01
CA ARG A 153 2.88 12.03 21.15
C ARG A 153 3.94 13.06 20.82
N LEU A 154 3.51 14.29 20.58
CA LEU A 154 4.38 15.47 20.48
C LEU A 154 4.90 15.87 21.87
N VAL A 155 6.10 16.44 21.94
CA VAL A 155 6.67 16.93 23.20
C VAL A 155 6.31 18.40 23.40
N PRO A 156 5.61 18.78 24.49
CA PRO A 156 5.32 20.18 24.77
C PRO A 156 6.61 21.00 24.87
N GLY A 157 6.67 22.11 24.12
CA GLY A 157 7.85 22.98 24.08
C GLY A 157 9.00 22.50 23.17
N ARG A 158 8.87 21.35 22.50
CA ARG A 158 9.81 20.87 21.48
C ARG A 158 9.07 20.31 20.26
N THR A 159 8.86 21.15 19.26
CA THR A 159 8.13 20.80 18.03
C THR A 159 8.98 20.04 17.01
N ASP A 160 10.29 19.94 17.25
CA ASP A 160 11.24 19.23 16.40
C ASP A 160 11.27 17.71 16.65
N ILE A 161 10.59 17.24 17.71
CA ILE A 161 10.60 15.85 18.16
C ILE A 161 9.20 15.29 18.41
N ALA A 162 9.02 14.00 18.14
CA ALA A 162 7.80 13.27 18.42
C ALA A 162 8.07 11.81 18.78
N PHE A 163 7.11 11.18 19.46
CA PHE A 163 7.10 9.73 19.68
C PHE A 163 5.91 9.11 18.96
N VAL A 164 6.10 7.95 18.36
CA VAL A 164 5.02 7.18 17.74
C VAL A 164 4.99 5.79 18.34
N GLU A 165 3.86 5.36 18.88
CA GLU A 165 3.69 4.02 19.42
C GLU A 165 2.99 3.11 18.41
N TYR A 166 3.54 1.92 18.24
CA TYR A 166 2.95 0.78 17.56
C TYR A 166 2.57 -0.32 18.55
N GLU A 167 1.74 -1.25 18.10
CA GLU A 167 1.38 -2.44 18.85
C GLU A 167 2.57 -3.37 19.05
N ALA A 168 3.36 -3.60 18.00
CA ALA A 168 4.52 -4.47 18.04
C ALA A 168 5.78 -3.83 17.43
N GLY A 169 6.94 -4.30 17.90
CA GLY A 169 8.24 -3.78 17.44
C GLY A 169 8.49 -4.00 15.94
N HIS A 170 8.10 -5.15 15.40
CA HIS A 170 8.29 -5.45 13.97
C HIS A 170 7.48 -4.50 13.07
N GLN A 171 6.29 -4.07 13.51
CA GLN A 171 5.49 -3.06 12.81
C GLN A 171 6.16 -1.69 12.85
N ALA A 172 6.69 -1.29 14.00
CA ALA A 172 7.48 -0.08 14.14
C ALA A 172 8.73 -0.09 13.24
N ALA A 173 9.40 -1.24 13.11
CA ALA A 173 10.56 -1.40 12.24
C ALA A 173 10.22 -1.11 10.77
N VAL A 174 9.10 -1.66 10.27
CA VAL A 174 8.63 -1.39 8.90
C VAL A 174 8.38 0.10 8.67
N ALA A 175 7.71 0.78 9.61
CA ALA A 175 7.47 2.21 9.51
C ALA A 175 8.77 3.03 9.54
N LYS A 176 9.71 2.67 10.43
CA LYS A 176 11.04 3.28 10.52
C LYS A 176 11.78 3.18 9.19
N ASP A 177 11.88 1.99 8.62
CA ASP A 177 12.69 1.75 7.42
C ASP A 177 12.17 2.53 6.20
N VAL A 178 10.85 2.76 6.12
CA VAL A 178 10.24 3.49 5.01
C VAL A 178 10.22 5.01 5.24
N LEU A 179 10.01 5.46 6.49
CA LEU A 179 9.82 6.89 6.80
C LEU A 179 11.11 7.59 7.25
N ASN A 180 12.18 6.86 7.57
CA ASN A 180 13.46 7.47 7.90
C ASN A 180 14.06 8.18 6.67
N GLY A 181 14.35 9.47 6.80
CA GLY A 181 14.78 10.34 5.69
C GLY A 181 13.62 10.88 4.85
N PHE A 182 12.38 10.67 5.24
CA PHE A 182 11.24 11.22 4.52
C PHE A 182 11.19 12.76 4.62
N LYS A 183 11.10 13.44 3.48
CA LYS A 183 11.04 14.89 3.37
C LYS A 183 9.64 15.42 3.63
N LEU A 184 9.39 15.94 4.83
CA LEU A 184 8.15 16.64 5.18
C LEU A 184 8.05 17.99 4.49
N THR A 185 9.17 18.69 4.34
CA THR A 185 9.29 19.93 3.56
C THR A 185 10.45 19.84 2.59
N VAL A 186 10.57 20.81 1.69
CA VAL A 186 11.65 20.87 0.69
C VAL A 186 13.04 20.82 1.35
N ASP A 187 13.16 21.38 2.54
CA ASP A 187 14.44 21.61 3.22
C ASP A 187 14.66 20.73 4.45
N LYS A 188 13.64 20.01 4.94
CA LYS A 188 13.77 19.14 6.13
C LYS A 188 13.26 17.72 5.88
N GLU A 189 14.15 16.77 6.16
CA GLU A 189 13.86 15.34 6.25
C GLU A 189 13.71 14.91 7.71
N MET A 190 12.70 14.10 8.01
CA MET A 190 12.57 13.54 9.34
C MET A 190 13.56 12.39 9.54
N LYS A 191 14.08 12.27 10.76
CA LYS A 191 14.89 11.14 11.18
C LYS A 191 14.06 10.26 12.11
N VAL A 192 13.97 8.96 11.81
CA VAL A 192 13.19 8.00 12.59
C VAL A 192 14.14 6.94 13.15
N THR A 193 14.14 6.79 14.46
CA THR A 193 14.96 5.81 15.21
C THR A 193 14.10 5.06 16.21
N PHE A 194 14.55 3.94 16.75
CA PHE A 194 13.82 3.35 17.88
C PHE A 194 13.95 4.27 19.10
N ALA A 195 12.92 4.32 19.94
CA ALA A 195 13.03 5.02 21.20
C ALA A 195 13.99 4.27 22.13
N ARG A 196 14.84 4.99 22.86
CA ARG A 196 15.71 4.37 23.87
C ARG A 196 14.87 3.93 25.06
N ARG A 197 15.11 2.70 25.54
CA ARG A 197 14.46 2.16 26.74
C ARG A 197 15.12 2.82 27.95
N GLY A 198 14.39 3.72 28.62
CA GLY A 198 14.81 4.31 29.89
C GLY A 198 14.63 3.35 31.06
#